data_AF-A0A498G8T8-F1
#
_entry.id   AF-A0A498G8T8-F1
#
_cell.length_a   1.000
_cell.length_b   1.000
_cell.length_c   1.000
_cell.angle_alpha   90.00
_cell.angle_beta   90.00
_cell.angle_gamma   90.00
#
_symmetry.space_group_name_H-M   'P 1'
#
loop_
_entity.id
_entity.type
_entity.pdbx_description
1 polymer ?
#
loop_
_entity_poly.entity_id
_entity_poly.type
_entity_poly.pdbx_seq_one_letter_code
_entity_poly.pdbx_strand_id
1 'polypeptide(L)' 'MAKADAPATTETDTAPAQAHLWRLRYMVGDLEHYTEWTADFPTIGNYYDQYRRGDYAHDVVIERRAVVEG' A
#
# COMPACT_ATOMS: atom_id res chain seq x y z
N MET A 1 25.89 -28.48 31.34
CA MET A 1 24.45 -28.75 31.44
C MET A 1 23.72 -27.80 30.53
N ALA A 2 22.81 -28.34 29.71
CA ALA A 2 22.01 -27.64 28.73
C ALA A 2 20.83 -26.89 29.39
N LYS A 3 20.43 -25.76 28.79
CA LYS A 3 19.02 -25.50 28.48
C LYS A 3 18.93 -24.70 27.20
N ALA A 4 18.35 -25.35 26.19
CA ALA A 4 17.78 -24.70 25.03
C ALA A 4 16.48 -24.03 25.46
N ASP A 5 16.29 -22.78 25.07
CA ASP A 5 14.97 -22.18 24.97
C ASP A 5 14.74 -21.87 23.49
N ALA A 6 13.76 -22.57 22.93
CA ALA A 6 13.36 -22.52 21.54
C ALA A 6 12.82 -21.13 21.18
N PRO A 7 12.93 -20.69 19.91
CA PRO A 7 12.21 -19.49 19.49
C PRO A 7 10.72 -19.74 19.63
N ALA A 8 10.03 -18.87 20.36
CA ALA A 8 8.59 -18.82 20.37
C ALA A 8 8.14 -18.49 18.94
N THR A 9 7.69 -19.50 18.20
CA THR A 9 6.90 -19.33 16.99
C THR A 9 5.58 -18.70 17.42
N THR A 10 5.50 -17.38 17.29
CA THR A 10 4.23 -16.66 17.28
C THR A 10 3.52 -17.07 15.99
N GLU A 11 2.83 -18.20 16.02
CA GLU A 11 1.81 -18.53 15.04
C GLU A 11 0.67 -17.52 15.24
N THR A 12 0.81 -16.36 14.62
CA THR A 12 -0.29 -15.41 14.48
C THR A 12 -1.31 -16.11 13.58
N ASP A 13 -2.31 -16.73 14.19
CA ASP A 13 -3.57 -17.11 13.56
C ASP A 13 -4.21 -15.82 13.01
N THR A 14 -3.71 -15.39 11.86
CA THR A 14 -4.15 -14.20 11.17
C THR A 14 -5.26 -14.70 10.28
N ALA A 15 -6.51 -14.35 10.61
CA ALA A 15 -7.62 -14.37 9.66
C ALA A 15 -7.09 -13.92 8.29
N PRO A 16 -7.49 -14.55 7.16
CA PRO A 16 -6.88 -14.31 5.87
C PRO A 16 -6.78 -12.80 5.66
N ALA A 17 -5.54 -12.30 5.62
CA ALA A 17 -5.30 -10.88 5.52
C ALA A 17 -5.92 -10.46 4.19
N GLN A 18 -7.05 -9.74 4.23
CA GLN A 18 -7.67 -9.22 3.02
C GLN A 18 -6.58 -8.47 2.25
N ALA A 19 -6.25 -8.97 1.06
CA ALA A 19 -5.20 -8.35 0.27
C ALA A 19 -5.67 -6.94 -0.09
N HIS A 20 -4.96 -5.93 0.39
CA HIS A 20 -5.26 -4.54 0.05
C HIS A 20 -4.50 -4.16 -1.20
N LEU A 21 -5.21 -3.58 -2.15
CA LEU A 21 -4.60 -2.92 -3.29
C LEU A 21 -4.69 -1.42 -3.11
N TRP A 22 -3.66 -0.74 -3.60
CA TRP A 22 -3.45 0.68 -3.45
C TRP A 22 -3.17 1.30 -4.82
N ARG A 23 -3.58 2.54 -5.04
CA ARG A 23 -3.16 3.34 -6.20
C ARG A 23 -3.10 4.82 -5.83
N LEU A 24 -2.42 5.60 -6.66
CA LEU A 24 -2.45 7.05 -6.59
C LEU A 24 -3.50 7.58 -7.58
N ARG A 25 -4.30 8.55 -7.14
CA ARG A 25 -5.13 9.42 -7.99
C ARG A 25 -4.56 10.82 -7.93
N TYR A 26 -4.44 11.49 -9.07
CA TYR A 26 -3.94 12.86 -9.14
C TYR A 26 -4.50 13.58 -10.37
N MET A 27 -4.47 14.91 -10.34
CA MET A 27 -4.90 15.77 -11.43
C MET A 27 -3.69 16.40 -12.13
N VAL A 28 -3.71 16.45 -13.46
CA VAL A 28 -2.76 17.21 -14.29
C VAL A 28 -3.57 18.13 -15.19
N GLY A 29 -3.53 19.44 -14.91
CA GLY A 29 -4.56 20.34 -15.44
C GLY A 29 -5.95 19.84 -15.03
N ASP A 30 -6.86 19.70 -16.00
CA ASP A 30 -8.22 19.20 -15.76
C ASP A 30 -8.36 17.68 -15.94
N LEU A 31 -7.27 16.96 -16.19
CA LEU A 31 -7.29 15.51 -16.42
C LEU A 31 -6.98 14.73 -15.15
N GLU A 32 -7.83 13.75 -14.88
CA GLU A 32 -7.65 12.81 -13.77
C GLU A 32 -6.82 11.59 -14.20
N HIS A 33 -5.77 11.30 -13.45
CA HIS A 33 -4.86 10.20 -13.70
C HIS A 33 -4.79 9.23 -12.53
N TYR A 34 -4.51 7.98 -12.86
CA TYR A 34 -4.41 6.88 -11.92
C TYR A 34 -3.17 6.05 -12.19
N THR A 35 -2.48 5.65 -11.13
CA THR A 35 -1.54 4.54 -11.25
C THR A 35 -2.30 3.22 -11.27
N GLU A 36 -1.62 2.15 -11.69
CA GLU A 36 -2.15 0.81 -11.54
C GLU A 36 -2.34 0.47 -10.05
N TRP A 37 -3.31 -0.42 -9.80
CA TRP A 37 -3.53 -1.00 -8.48
C TRP A 37 -2.39 -1.95 -8.15
N THR A 38 -1.76 -1.77 -6.99
CA THR A 38 -0.66 -2.62 -6.50
C THR A 38 -0.86 -3.01 -5.04
N ALA A 39 -0.38 -4.19 -4.65
CA ALA A 39 -0.33 -4.59 -3.24
C ALA A 39 0.79 -3.88 -2.47
N ASP A 40 1.75 -3.29 -3.17
CA ASP A 40 2.91 -2.63 -2.57
C ASP A 40 2.61 -1.19 -2.17
N PHE A 41 2.14 -1.02 -0.92
CA PHE A 41 1.91 0.30 -0.34
C PHE A 41 3.16 1.21 -0.31
N PRO A 42 4.38 0.72 0.00
CA PRO A 42 5.58 1.56 -0.01
C PRO A 42 5.82 2.27 -1.35
N THR A 43 5.61 1.58 -2.47
CA THR A 43 5.69 2.18 -3.82
C THR A 43 4.71 3.33 -3.98
N ILE A 44 3.44 3.14 -3.57
CA ILE A 44 2.41 4.19 -3.65
C ILE A 44 2.72 5.36 -2.71
N GLY A 45 3.21 5.10 -1.50
CA GLY A 45 3.63 6.15 -0.57
C GLY A 45 4.77 7.00 -1.14
N ASN A 46 5.76 6.36 -1.76
CA ASN A 46 6.85 7.06 -2.44
C ASN A 46 6.36 7.92 -3.62
N TYR A 47 5.42 7.43 -4.43
CA TYR A 47 4.82 8.23 -5.48
C TYR A 47 4.00 9.39 -4.94
N TYR A 48 3.25 9.20 -3.85
CA TYR A 48 2.53 10.27 -3.19
C TYR A 48 3.46 11.41 -2.77
N ASP A 49 4.57 11.08 -2.09
CA ASP A 49 5.57 12.07 -1.67
C ASP A 49 6.19 12.82 -2.86
N GLN A 50 6.49 12.13 -3.96
CA GLN A 50 7.04 12.74 -5.16
C GLN A 50 6.05 13.66 -5.86
N TYR A 51 4.82 13.19 -6.09
CA TYR A 51 3.80 13.95 -6.82
C TYR A 51 3.29 15.13 -6.00
N ARG A 52 3.20 15.01 -4.67
CA ARG A 52 2.82 16.11 -3.78
C ARG A 52 3.85 17.25 -3.78
N ARG A 53 5.12 16.96 -4.08
CA ARG A 53 6.20 17.96 -4.14
C ARG A 53 6.41 18.53 -5.55
N GLY A 54 5.80 17.93 -6.57
CA GLY A 54 5.92 18.40 -7.95
C GLY A 54 4.94 19.53 -8.26
N ASP A 55 5.30 20.39 -9.21
CA ASP A 55 4.48 21.54 -9.59
C ASP A 55 3.31 21.19 -10.54
N TYR A 56 3.36 20.03 -11.20
CA TYR A 56 2.43 19.67 -12.29
C TYR A 56 1.21 18.88 -11.83
N ALA A 57 1.34 18.10 -10.75
CA ALA A 57 0.28 17.26 -10.24
C ALA A 57 -0.34 17.90 -9.00
N HIS A 58 -1.67 17.96 -8.95
CA HIS A 58 -2.42 18.43 -7.80
C HIS A 58 -3.50 17.42 -7.40
N ASP A 59 -4.18 17.67 -6.28
CA ASP A 59 -5.20 16.79 -5.72
C ASP A 59 -4.76 15.32 -5.63
N VAL A 60 -3.49 15.13 -5.24
CA VAL A 60 -2.86 13.83 -5.11
C VAL A 60 -3.46 13.10 -3.90
N VAL A 61 -4.02 11.91 -4.12
CA VAL A 61 -4.70 11.08 -3.11
C VAL A 61 -4.29 9.62 -3.26
N ILE A 62 -4.12 8.93 -2.13
CA ILE A 62 -3.93 7.48 -2.11
C ILE A 62 -5.30 6.81 -1.95
N GLU A 63 -5.64 5.92 -2.87
CA GLU A 63 -6.84 5.09 -2.79
C GLU A 63 -6.50 3.68 -2.32
N ARG A 64 -7.44 3.05 -1.61
CA ARG A 64 -7.35 1.68 -1.12
C ARG A 64 -8.60 0.91 -1.53
N ARG A 65 -8.43 -0.33 -1.98
CA ARG A 65 -9.52 -1.31 -2.09
C ARG A 65 -9.15 -2.62 -1.41
N ALA A 66 -10.15 -3.28 -0.83
CA ALA A 66 -10.00 -4.63 -0.31
C ALA A 66 -10.29 -5.64 -1.43
N VAL A 67 -9.42 -6.65 -1.56
CA VAL A 67 -9.66 -7.82 -2.39
C VAL A 67 -10.13 -8.93 -1.45
N VAL A 68 -11.32 -9.44 -1.71
CA VAL A 68 -11.85 -10.64 -1.05
C VAL A 68 -11.57 -11.79 -2.01
N GLU A 69 -10.68 -12.70 -1.64
CA GLU A 69 -10.55 -13.98 -2.35
C GLU A 69 -11.77 -14.83 -2.01
N GLY A 70 -12.56 -15.17 -3.02
CA GLY A 70 -13.78 -15.97 -2.90
C GLY A 70 -13.53 -17.46 -3.14
#